data_AF-A0A952RHE7-F1
#
_entry.id   AF-A0A952RHE7-F1
#
_cell.length_a   1.000
_cell.length_b   1.000
_cell.length_c   1.000
_cell.angle_alpha   90.00
_cell.angle_beta   90.00
_cell.angle_gamma   90.00
#
_symmetry.space_group_name_H-M   'P 1'
#
loop_
_entity.id
_entity.type
_entity.pdbx_description
1 polymer ?
#
loop_
_entity_poly.entity_id
_entity_poly.type
_entity_poly.pdbx_seq_one_letter_code
_entity_poly.pdbx_strand_id
1 'polypeptide(L)'
;MKKLAWWMHVLVLAVFALGCAPEEEDAAGVDEGRYETAGGALALVRSSGDGRIWTTIGKAPDGMVEEARFSIRATGEIALFACWTSGGLMPSHDPSCEGHARLGVLGYLNAAAGVPLYRCRGSRYPSGVYHFPSTDARCHGRTLEGLLGYVDGAAEHRAAAYLEMPTWSTGEGEGSPGGIGGGDGAGGGMGAGGSL
;
A
#
# COMPACT_ATOMS: atom_id res chain seq x y z
N MET A 1 28.55 43.45 -56.98
CA MET A 1 28.32 43.27 -55.52
C MET A 1 27.02 42.48 -55.26
N LYS A 2 26.93 41.20 -55.63
CA LYS A 2 25.70 40.37 -55.43
C LYS A 2 25.98 38.88 -55.16
N LYS A 3 27.22 38.47 -54.85
CA LYS A 3 27.58 37.04 -54.68
C LYS A 3 27.89 36.60 -53.24
N LEU A 4 27.89 37.52 -52.26
CA LEU A 4 28.18 37.17 -50.85
C LEU A 4 26.94 36.84 -50.00
N ALA A 5 25.72 37.11 -50.48
CA ALA A 5 24.52 36.95 -49.65
C ALA A 5 23.98 35.51 -49.53
N TRP A 6 24.46 34.58 -50.36
CA TRP A 6 23.91 33.21 -50.39
C TRP A 6 24.61 32.24 -49.42
N TRP A 7 25.87 32.50 -49.06
CA TRP A 7 26.62 31.62 -48.16
C TRP A 7 26.23 31.76 -46.68
N MET A 8 25.70 32.92 -46.25
CA MET A 8 25.29 33.11 -44.86
C MET A 8 23.98 32.42 -44.46
N HIS A 9 23.15 31.99 -45.41
CA HIS A 9 21.92 31.26 -45.07
C HIS A 9 22.15 29.76 -44.87
N VAL A 10 23.17 29.18 -45.50
CA VAL A 10 23.49 27.74 -45.32
C VAL A 10 24.19 27.50 -43.98
N LEU A 11 24.95 28.46 -43.47
CA LEU A 11 25.66 28.31 -42.19
C LEU A 11 24.72 28.39 -40.96
N VAL A 12 23.63 29.15 -41.04
CA VAL A 12 22.70 29.31 -39.90
C VAL A 12 21.80 28.07 -39.70
N LEU A 13 21.52 27.30 -40.76
CA LEU A 13 20.77 26.04 -40.65
C LEU A 13 21.62 24.88 -40.12
N ALA A 14 22.95 24.93 -40.19
CA ALA A 14 23.81 23.87 -39.67
C ALA A 14 24.03 23.93 -38.15
N VAL A 15 23.81 25.08 -37.51
CA VAL A 15 24.04 25.24 -36.06
C VAL A 15 22.82 24.80 -35.21
N PHE A 16 21.61 24.85 -35.77
CA PHE A 16 20.39 24.41 -35.06
C PHE A 16 20.17 22.90 -35.03
N ALA A 17 20.99 22.11 -35.75
CA ALA A 17 20.91 20.65 -35.73
C ALA A 17 21.82 20.00 -34.66
N LEU A 18 22.55 20.79 -33.86
CA LEU A 18 23.49 20.29 -32.85
C LEU A 18 22.99 20.42 -31.40
N GLY A 19 21.75 20.85 -31.17
CA GLY A 19 21.23 21.21 -29.84
C GLY A 19 19.86 20.63 -29.54
N CYS A 20 19.77 19.30 -29.50
CA CYS A 20 18.79 18.49 -28.75
C CYS A 20 18.90 17.05 -29.28
N ALA A 21 20.06 16.42 -29.12
CA ALA A 21 19.97 15.01 -28.76
C ALA A 21 19.30 15.04 -27.37
N PRO A 22 18.16 14.37 -27.13
CA PRO A 22 17.92 13.95 -25.77
C PRO A 22 19.22 13.24 -25.38
N GLU A 23 19.85 13.66 -24.27
CA GLU A 23 20.74 12.74 -23.59
C GLU A 23 19.96 11.42 -23.58
N GLU A 24 20.47 10.42 -24.30
CA GLU A 24 20.18 9.05 -23.97
C GLU A 24 20.54 9.02 -22.50
N GLU A 25 19.52 9.22 -21.65
CA GLU A 25 19.60 8.80 -20.28
C GLU A 25 20.00 7.35 -20.45
N ASP A 26 21.27 7.10 -20.22
CA ASP A 26 21.79 5.80 -19.93
C ASP A 26 20.77 5.21 -18.98
N ALA A 27 19.87 4.37 -19.51
CA ALA A 27 18.95 3.57 -18.74
C ALA A 27 19.71 2.48 -17.96
N ALA A 28 20.98 2.72 -17.67
CA ALA A 28 21.78 2.13 -16.64
C ALA A 28 21.50 2.89 -15.33
N GLY A 29 20.32 2.63 -14.76
CA GLY A 29 19.90 3.27 -13.51
C GLY A 29 18.74 2.58 -12.79
N VAL A 30 18.55 1.27 -12.96
CA VAL A 30 17.71 0.45 -12.08
C VAL A 30 18.50 -0.77 -11.62
N ASP A 31 19.59 -0.53 -10.88
CA ASP A 31 20.28 -1.58 -10.12
C ASP A 31 20.37 -1.20 -8.64
N GLU A 32 19.22 -0.92 -8.01
CA GLU A 32 19.12 -0.87 -6.56
C GLU A 32 17.88 -1.65 -6.09
N GLY A 33 18.04 -2.97 -6.05
CA GLY A 33 17.39 -3.78 -5.01
C GLY A 33 16.31 -4.75 -5.46
N ARG A 34 16.28 -5.20 -6.72
CA ARG A 34 15.49 -6.41 -7.05
C ARG A 34 16.13 -7.58 -6.32
N TYR A 35 15.49 -8.08 -5.27
CA TYR A 35 15.99 -9.21 -4.49
C TYR A 35 15.77 -10.50 -5.28
N GLU A 36 16.57 -10.72 -6.31
CA GLU A 36 16.63 -12.00 -7.00
C GLU A 36 17.37 -12.98 -6.10
N THR A 37 16.71 -14.07 -5.74
CA THR A 37 17.32 -15.20 -5.05
C THR A 37 17.88 -16.18 -6.08
N ALA A 38 18.93 -16.91 -5.71
CA ALA A 38 19.53 -17.92 -6.57
C ALA A 38 18.45 -18.90 -7.08
N GLY A 39 18.26 -18.97 -8.40
CA GLY A 39 17.23 -19.82 -9.04
C GLY A 39 16.10 -19.07 -9.74
N GLY A 40 16.16 -17.74 -9.90
CA GLY A 40 15.15 -16.97 -10.66
C GLY A 40 13.86 -16.67 -9.89
N ALA A 41 13.87 -16.91 -8.58
CA ALA A 41 12.82 -16.49 -7.67
C ALA A 41 13.07 -15.05 -7.20
N LEU A 42 12.01 -14.25 -7.15
CA LEU A 42 12.00 -12.88 -6.64
C LEU A 42 11.40 -12.89 -5.24
N ALA A 43 11.88 -12.00 -4.37
CA ALA A 43 11.25 -11.79 -3.07
C ALA A 43 10.21 -10.67 -3.16
N LEU A 44 8.93 -11.02 -3.06
CA LEU A 44 7.87 -10.06 -2.78
C LEU A 44 7.86 -9.76 -1.28
N VAL A 45 8.18 -8.54 -0.92
CA VAL A 45 8.29 -8.08 0.46
C VAL A 45 7.09 -7.21 0.80
N ARG A 46 6.41 -7.54 1.90
CA ARG A 46 5.42 -6.70 2.56
C ARG A 46 6.09 -6.00 3.74
N SER A 47 6.01 -4.68 3.77
CA SER A 47 6.55 -3.85 4.84
C SER A 47 5.50 -2.88 5.37
N SER A 48 5.66 -2.43 6.60
CA SER A 48 4.82 -1.39 7.20
C SER A 48 5.63 -0.30 7.90
N GLY A 49 5.09 0.91 7.91
CA GLY A 49 5.73 2.10 8.48
C GLY A 49 4.82 3.31 8.28
N ASP A 50 4.82 4.24 9.23
CA ASP A 50 4.03 5.49 9.16
C ASP A 50 2.54 5.29 8.82
N GLY A 51 1.95 4.21 9.34
CA GLY A 51 0.55 3.87 9.07
C GLY A 51 0.26 3.30 7.68
N ARG A 52 1.27 3.06 6.84
CA ARG A 52 1.11 2.53 5.48
C ARG A 52 1.54 1.07 5.40
N ILE A 53 1.02 0.37 4.40
CA ILE A 53 1.53 -0.92 3.95
C ILE A 53 2.15 -0.75 2.58
N TRP A 54 3.30 -1.37 2.37
CA TRP A 54 4.03 -1.35 1.11
C TRP A 54 4.31 -2.78 0.67
N THR A 55 3.99 -3.13 -0.57
CA THR A 55 4.25 -4.45 -1.14
C THR A 55 5.07 -4.29 -2.41
N THR A 56 6.31 -4.77 -2.42
CA THR A 56 7.25 -4.55 -3.52
C THR A 56 8.20 -5.74 -3.70
N ILE A 57 8.84 -5.85 -4.87
CA ILE A 57 9.98 -6.76 -5.10
C ILE A 57 11.34 -6.08 -4.89
N GLY A 58 11.31 -4.77 -4.61
CA GLY A 58 12.47 -3.91 -4.44
C GLY A 58 12.69 -3.50 -2.98
N LYS A 59 13.57 -2.52 -2.77
CA LYS A 59 13.71 -1.86 -1.47
C LYS A 59 12.40 -1.14 -1.12
N ALA A 60 11.93 -1.31 0.12
CA ALA A 60 10.84 -0.49 0.66
C ALA A 60 11.35 0.94 0.96
N PRO A 61 10.46 1.95 1.01
CA PRO A 61 10.83 3.29 1.48
C PRO A 61 11.50 3.25 2.86
N ASP A 62 12.39 4.21 3.12
CA ASP A 62 13.03 4.33 4.44
C ASP A 62 11.97 4.50 5.55
N GLY A 63 12.24 3.95 6.73
CA GLY A 63 11.30 3.94 7.86
C GLY A 63 10.28 2.79 7.85
N MET A 64 10.25 1.98 6.79
CA MET A 64 9.42 0.77 6.72
C MET A 64 10.14 -0.45 7.33
N VAL A 65 9.38 -1.27 8.04
CA VAL A 65 9.83 -2.55 8.63
C VAL A 65 9.22 -3.70 7.83
N GLU A 66 10.04 -4.66 7.43
CA GLU A 66 9.56 -5.89 6.78
C GLU A 66 8.67 -6.70 7.73
N GLU A 67 7.47 -7.03 7.27
CA GLU A 67 6.50 -7.85 7.99
C GLU A 67 6.38 -9.26 7.41
N ALA A 68 6.59 -9.38 6.10
CA ALA A 68 6.52 -10.65 5.40
C ALA A 68 7.32 -10.65 4.11
N ARG A 69 7.74 -11.85 3.72
CA ARG A 69 8.44 -12.13 2.47
C ARG A 69 7.85 -13.36 1.80
N PHE A 70 7.61 -13.26 0.50
CA PHE A 70 7.06 -14.33 -0.33
C PHE A 70 7.96 -14.58 -1.53
N SER A 71 8.22 -15.86 -1.82
CA SER A 71 8.99 -16.27 -2.98
C SER A 71 8.08 -16.37 -4.20
N ILE A 72 8.14 -15.36 -5.06
CA ILE A 72 7.43 -15.32 -6.36
C ILE A 72 8.44 -15.55 -7.50
N ARG A 73 7.99 -15.63 -8.75
CA ARG A 73 8.86 -15.98 -9.89
C ARG A 73 9.04 -14.82 -10.86
N ALA A 74 10.17 -14.80 -11.56
CA ALA A 74 10.39 -13.87 -12.68
C ALA A 74 9.54 -14.21 -13.92
N THR A 75 9.08 -15.46 -14.03
CA THR A 75 8.16 -15.95 -15.07
C THR A 75 7.17 -16.92 -14.44
N GLY A 76 5.98 -17.08 -15.02
CA GLY A 76 4.99 -18.01 -14.49
C GLY A 76 3.62 -17.85 -15.13
N GLU A 77 2.62 -18.46 -14.49
CA GLU A 77 1.28 -18.63 -15.06
C GLU A 77 0.39 -17.43 -14.80
N ILE A 78 0.48 -16.85 -13.59
CA ILE A 78 -0.33 -15.71 -13.18
C ILE A 78 0.57 -14.52 -12.94
N ALA A 79 0.50 -13.52 -13.82
CA ALA A 79 1.20 -12.26 -13.62
C ALA A 79 0.61 -11.50 -12.41
N LEU A 80 1.49 -10.96 -11.57
CA LEU A 80 1.13 -10.11 -10.45
C LEU A 80 1.60 -8.68 -10.73
N PHE A 81 0.67 -7.73 -10.72
CA PHE A 81 0.90 -6.33 -11.02
C PHE A 81 0.91 -5.49 -9.74
N ALA A 82 1.75 -4.46 -9.74
CA ALA A 82 1.72 -3.40 -8.74
C ALA A 82 0.72 -2.33 -9.19
N CYS A 83 -0.37 -2.17 -8.46
CA CYS A 83 -1.42 -1.20 -8.74
C CYS A 83 -1.42 -0.11 -7.66
N TRP A 84 -1.51 1.14 -8.06
CA TRP A 84 -1.55 2.28 -7.15
C TRP A 84 -2.98 2.66 -6.79
N THR A 85 -3.32 2.52 -5.52
CA THR A 85 -4.61 2.93 -4.96
C THR A 85 -4.43 4.14 -4.04
N SER A 86 -5.52 4.77 -3.61
CA SER A 86 -5.46 5.82 -2.59
C SER A 86 -4.83 5.35 -1.26
N GLY A 87 -4.85 4.04 -1.01
CA GLY A 87 -4.28 3.39 0.17
C GLY A 87 -2.83 2.93 0.05
N GLY A 88 -2.19 3.15 -1.11
CA GLY A 88 -0.87 2.64 -1.46
C GLY A 88 -0.91 1.50 -2.47
N LEU A 89 0.13 0.66 -2.43
CA LEU A 89 0.33 -0.44 -3.38
C LEU A 89 -0.65 -1.59 -3.11
N MET A 90 -1.37 -1.99 -4.15
CA MET A 90 -2.25 -3.14 -4.19
C MET A 90 -1.72 -4.16 -5.19
N PRO A 91 -1.40 -5.39 -4.76
CA PRO A 91 -1.11 -6.47 -5.70
C PRO A 91 -2.41 -6.92 -6.40
N SER A 92 -2.38 -7.07 -7.73
CA SER A 92 -3.51 -7.59 -8.51
C SER A 92 -3.05 -8.51 -9.63
N HIS A 93 -3.86 -9.49 -9.99
CA HIS A 93 -3.67 -10.29 -11.20
C HIS A 93 -4.35 -9.69 -12.44
N ASP A 94 -5.11 -8.61 -12.28
CA ASP A 94 -5.79 -7.93 -13.39
C ASP A 94 -4.77 -7.03 -14.11
N PRO A 95 -4.49 -7.25 -15.41
CA PRO A 95 -3.56 -6.41 -16.16
C PRO A 95 -4.01 -4.95 -16.31
N SER A 96 -5.31 -4.68 -16.09
CA SER A 96 -5.91 -3.34 -16.04
C SER A 96 -5.92 -2.72 -14.64
N CYS A 97 -5.34 -3.41 -13.65
CA CYS A 97 -5.25 -2.97 -12.26
C CYS A 97 -6.61 -2.58 -11.64
N GLU A 98 -7.71 -3.22 -12.06
CA GLU A 98 -9.06 -2.96 -11.54
C GLU A 98 -9.47 -1.47 -11.69
N GLY A 99 -8.95 -0.80 -12.73
CA GLY A 99 -9.19 0.63 -12.99
C GLY A 99 -8.23 1.58 -12.26
N HIS A 100 -7.26 1.06 -11.50
CA HIS A 100 -6.20 1.83 -10.86
C HIS A 100 -4.97 2.01 -11.75
N ALA A 101 -4.08 2.93 -11.35
CA ALA A 101 -2.84 3.15 -12.10
C ALA A 101 -1.89 1.95 -11.93
N ARG A 102 -1.49 1.33 -13.03
CA ARG A 102 -0.51 0.25 -13.05
C ARG A 102 0.91 0.82 -13.00
N LEU A 103 1.69 0.39 -12.01
CA LEU A 103 3.07 0.81 -11.84
C LEU A 103 4.07 -0.18 -12.45
N GLY A 104 3.70 -1.46 -12.55
CA GLY A 104 4.60 -2.46 -13.12
C GLY A 104 4.17 -3.90 -12.84
N VAL A 105 5.03 -4.84 -13.22
CA VAL A 105 4.89 -6.27 -12.90
C VAL A 105 5.78 -6.57 -11.70
N LEU A 106 5.18 -7.10 -10.63
CA LEU A 106 5.89 -7.58 -9.45
C LEU A 106 6.55 -8.93 -9.75
N GLY A 107 5.87 -9.79 -10.51
CA GLY A 107 6.40 -11.08 -10.92
C GLY A 107 5.25 -12.01 -11.27
N TYR A 108 5.43 -13.30 -11.00
CA TYR A 108 4.45 -14.32 -11.34
C TYR A 108 4.22 -15.28 -10.17
N LEU A 109 2.99 -15.73 -10.06
CA LEU A 109 2.52 -16.75 -9.13
C LEU A 109 2.25 -18.06 -9.88
N ASN A 110 2.28 -19.17 -9.15
CA ASN A 110 1.78 -20.46 -9.61
C ASN A 110 0.24 -20.47 -9.61
N ALA A 111 -0.36 -21.20 -10.54
CA ALA A 111 -1.82 -21.31 -10.63
C ALA A 111 -2.41 -22.32 -9.65
N ALA A 112 -1.66 -23.37 -9.26
CA ALA A 112 -2.23 -24.49 -8.51
C ALA A 112 -1.30 -25.13 -7.44
N ALA A 113 -0.06 -24.68 -7.30
CA ALA A 113 0.93 -25.34 -6.44
C ALA A 113 1.73 -24.37 -5.58
N GLY A 114 1.96 -24.74 -4.32
CA GLY A 114 2.71 -23.96 -3.35
C GLY A 114 1.84 -23.47 -2.19
N VAL A 115 2.26 -22.38 -1.56
CA VAL A 115 1.53 -21.74 -0.46
C VAL A 115 0.53 -20.73 -1.06
N PRO A 116 -0.77 -20.80 -0.74
CA PRO A 116 -1.74 -19.86 -1.30
C PRO A 116 -1.44 -18.44 -0.83
N LEU A 117 -1.48 -17.49 -1.75
CA LEU A 117 -1.33 -16.07 -1.49
C LEU A 117 -2.66 -15.37 -1.76
N TYR A 118 -3.21 -14.78 -0.71
CA TYR A 118 -4.46 -14.05 -0.74
C TYR A 118 -4.21 -12.55 -0.76
N ARG A 119 -5.13 -11.81 -1.39
CA ARG A 119 -5.24 -10.37 -1.18
C ARG A 119 -6.17 -10.11 -0.02
N CYS A 120 -5.66 -9.35 0.94
CA CYS A 120 -6.37 -8.93 2.12
C CYS A 120 -6.55 -7.42 2.09
N ARG A 121 -7.69 -6.96 2.60
CA ARG A 121 -8.02 -5.54 2.76
C ARG A 121 -8.22 -5.20 4.23
N GLY A 122 -7.44 -4.23 4.69
CA GLY A 122 -7.57 -3.65 6.02
C GLY A 122 -7.99 -2.18 5.96
N SER A 123 -8.23 -1.60 7.13
CA SER A 123 -8.42 -0.16 7.30
C SER A 123 -7.54 0.31 8.45
N ARG A 124 -6.77 1.37 8.22
CA ARG A 124 -5.85 1.97 9.21
C ARG A 124 -6.06 3.46 9.19
N TYR A 125 -6.39 4.03 10.33
CA TYR A 125 -6.42 5.48 10.48
C TYR A 125 -4.99 6.01 10.65
N PRO A 126 -4.63 7.17 10.04
CA PRO A 126 -5.44 8.02 9.15
C PRO A 126 -5.41 7.58 7.67
N SER A 127 -4.63 6.55 7.35
CA SER A 127 -4.24 6.11 6.00
C SER A 127 -5.36 5.57 5.11
N GLY A 128 -6.55 5.32 5.67
CA GLY A 128 -7.69 4.79 4.95
C GLY A 128 -7.63 3.27 4.75
N VAL A 129 -8.21 2.80 3.64
CA VAL A 129 -8.21 1.39 3.24
C VAL A 129 -6.85 1.03 2.68
N TYR A 130 -6.29 -0.12 3.06
CA TYR A 130 -5.03 -0.63 2.50
C TYR A 130 -5.17 -2.09 2.09
N HIS A 131 -4.35 -2.50 1.13
CA HIS A 131 -4.30 -3.86 0.62
C HIS A 131 -2.95 -4.48 0.94
N PHE A 132 -2.95 -5.79 1.21
CA PHE A 132 -1.73 -6.51 1.50
C PHE A 132 -1.85 -7.98 1.11
N PRO A 133 -0.75 -8.61 0.65
CA PRO A 133 -0.71 -10.05 0.43
C PRO A 133 -0.54 -10.78 1.77
N SER A 134 -1.21 -11.92 1.96
CA SER A 134 -0.99 -12.83 3.09
C SER A 134 -1.31 -14.28 2.69
N THR A 135 -0.69 -15.23 3.35
CA THR A 135 -0.94 -16.67 3.25
C THR A 135 -1.98 -17.16 4.26
N ASP A 136 -2.40 -16.30 5.20
CA ASP A 136 -3.51 -16.59 6.10
C ASP A 136 -4.84 -16.37 5.36
N ALA A 137 -5.59 -17.45 5.15
CA ALA A 137 -6.92 -17.40 4.53
C ALA A 137 -7.94 -16.58 5.35
N ARG A 138 -7.65 -16.27 6.61
CA ARG A 138 -8.45 -15.37 7.45
C ARG A 138 -7.93 -13.94 7.45
N CYS A 139 -6.89 -13.63 6.65
CA CYS A 139 -6.29 -12.31 6.52
C CYS A 139 -5.93 -11.66 7.87
N HIS A 140 -5.54 -12.46 8.86
CA HIS A 140 -5.28 -12.00 10.22
C HIS A 140 -6.47 -11.21 10.83
N GLY A 141 -7.71 -11.60 10.52
CA GLY A 141 -8.94 -10.93 10.95
C GLY A 141 -9.34 -9.72 10.11
N ARG A 142 -8.68 -9.48 8.97
CA ARG A 142 -9.05 -8.45 7.98
C ARG A 142 -9.95 -9.05 6.89
N THR A 143 -10.43 -8.21 5.97
CA THR A 143 -11.30 -8.67 4.88
C THR A 143 -10.49 -9.45 3.85
N LEU A 144 -10.88 -10.69 3.58
CA LEU A 144 -10.37 -11.45 2.44
C LEU A 144 -11.03 -10.94 1.16
N GLU A 145 -10.24 -10.55 0.17
CA GLU A 145 -10.76 -10.14 -1.14
C GLU A 145 -10.69 -11.26 -2.17
N GLY A 146 -9.67 -12.11 -2.09
CA GLY A 146 -9.56 -13.26 -2.98
C GLY A 146 -8.19 -13.93 -2.98
N LEU A 147 -8.10 -15.07 -3.65
CA LEU A 147 -6.85 -15.76 -3.95
C LEU A 147 -6.17 -15.07 -5.14
N LEU A 148 -4.90 -14.67 -4.97
CA LEU A 148 -4.07 -14.13 -6.06
C LEU A 148 -3.41 -15.25 -6.87
N GLY A 149 -2.99 -16.32 -6.18
CA GLY A 149 -2.28 -17.46 -6.75
C GLY A 149 -1.50 -18.18 -5.65
N TYR A 150 -0.41 -18.87 -6.01
CA TYR A 150 0.43 -19.60 -5.06
C TYR A 150 1.90 -19.19 -5.18
N VAL A 151 2.57 -19.09 -4.04
CA VAL A 151 4.00 -18.77 -3.92
C VAL A 151 4.81 -20.01 -3.57
N ASP A 152 6.09 -20.01 -3.92
CA ASP A 152 6.98 -21.14 -3.66
C ASP A 152 7.34 -21.27 -2.17
N GLY A 153 7.28 -20.16 -1.44
CA GLY A 153 7.56 -20.10 -0.02
C GLY A 153 7.10 -18.78 0.59
N ALA A 154 6.89 -18.77 1.90
CA ALA A 154 6.49 -17.58 2.63
C ALA A 154 7.13 -17.58 4.02
N ALA A 155 7.60 -16.41 4.44
CA ALA A 155 7.99 -16.12 5.80
C ALA A 155 7.17 -14.91 6.25
N GLU A 156 6.12 -15.16 7.03
CA GLU A 156 5.32 -14.10 7.63
C GLU A 156 5.63 -14.02 9.11
N HIS A 157 6.08 -12.84 9.55
CA HIS A 157 5.98 -12.52 10.95
C HIS A 157 4.51 -12.22 11.22
N ARG A 158 3.95 -12.81 12.28
CA ARG A 158 2.72 -12.27 12.90
C ARG A 158 3.08 -10.88 13.39
N ALA A 159 3.01 -9.90 12.50
CA ALA A 159 3.48 -8.57 12.80
C ALA A 159 2.66 -8.04 13.98
N ALA A 160 3.34 -7.80 15.10
CA ALA A 160 2.77 -7.17 16.29
C ALA A 160 2.08 -5.83 15.93
N ALA A 161 2.50 -5.20 14.83
CA ALA A 161 1.88 -4.02 14.24
C ALA A 161 0.39 -4.17 13.87
N TYR A 162 -0.12 -5.39 13.60
CA TYR A 162 -1.55 -5.61 13.33
C TYR A 162 -2.40 -5.72 14.60
N LEU A 163 -1.79 -6.06 15.73
CA LEU A 163 -2.47 -6.40 16.98
C LEU A 163 -2.44 -5.26 18.01
N GLU A 164 -1.44 -4.39 17.97
CA GLU A 164 -1.25 -3.36 19.01
C GLU A 164 -1.88 -1.99 18.70
N MET A 165 -2.43 -1.79 17.51
CA MET A 165 -3.23 -0.59 17.29
C MET A 165 -4.68 -0.89 17.64
N PRO A 166 -5.31 -0.08 18.53
CA PRO A 166 -6.72 -0.24 18.79
C PRO A 166 -7.42 -0.18 17.44
N THR A 167 -8.07 -1.28 17.06
CA THR A 167 -9.21 -1.18 16.18
C THR A 167 -10.05 -0.11 16.83
N TRP A 168 -10.12 1.08 16.24
CA TRP A 168 -11.09 2.06 16.66
C TRP A 168 -12.41 1.30 16.65
N SER A 169 -12.92 1.02 17.84
CA SER A 169 -14.22 0.43 18.01
C SER A 169 -15.14 1.39 17.28
N THR A 170 -15.76 0.90 16.21
CA THR A 170 -16.98 1.51 15.72
C THR A 170 -17.87 1.62 16.95
N GLY A 171 -18.20 2.86 17.31
CA GLY A 171 -18.61 3.23 18.66
C GLY A 171 -19.50 2.21 19.35
N GLU A 172 -18.99 1.63 20.42
CA GLU A 172 -19.83 1.50 21.60
C GLU A 172 -20.02 2.94 22.07
N GLY A 173 -21.15 3.52 21.68
CA GLY A 173 -21.60 4.74 22.30
C GLY A 173 -21.52 4.53 23.80
N GLU A 174 -20.77 5.41 24.47
CA GLU A 174 -20.93 5.66 25.88
C GLU A 174 -22.38 6.13 26.06
N GLY A 175 -23.29 5.15 26.14
CA GLY A 175 -24.57 5.30 26.77
C GLY A 175 -24.25 5.70 28.20
N SER A 176 -24.29 7.01 28.42
CA SER A 176 -24.31 7.63 29.74
C SER A 176 -25.29 6.83 30.61
N PRO A 177 -24.83 6.14 31.66
CA PRO A 177 -25.76 5.53 32.59
C PRO A 177 -26.39 6.69 33.37
N GLY A 178 -27.65 6.99 33.05
CA GLY A 178 -28.54 7.65 33.99
C GLY A 178 -28.48 6.89 35.33
N GLY A 179 -28.16 7.60 36.40
CA GLY A 179 -27.78 6.95 37.64
C GLY A 179 -27.56 7.86 38.84
N ILE A 180 -28.62 8.56 39.28
CA ILE A 180 -29.01 8.80 40.69
C ILE A 180 -27.95 9.25 41.72
N GLY A 181 -28.16 10.44 42.29
CA GLY A 181 -27.96 10.69 43.73
C GLY A 181 -27.06 11.87 44.10
N GLY A 182 -27.64 12.88 44.76
CA GLY A 182 -26.85 13.94 45.43
C GLY A 182 -27.57 15.28 45.55
N GLY A 183 -28.85 15.29 45.94
CA GLY A 183 -29.53 16.52 46.33
C GLY A 183 -29.30 16.76 47.82
N ASP A 184 -28.27 17.54 48.15
CA ASP A 184 -28.03 18.00 49.52
C ASP A 184 -29.11 19.01 49.92
N GLY A 185 -29.71 18.72 51.07
CA GLY A 185 -30.79 19.51 51.65
C GLY A 185 -30.31 20.83 52.24
N ALA A 186 -31.11 21.86 51.98
CA ALA A 186 -31.41 22.93 52.92
C ALA A 186 -32.95 23.06 52.85
N GLY A 187 -33.74 22.78 53.90
CA GLY A 187 -33.53 23.15 55.29
C GLY A 187 -34.09 24.55 55.51
N GLY A 188 -35.42 24.69 55.53
CA GLY A 188 -36.08 25.98 55.73
C GLY A 188 -37.60 25.84 55.78
N GLY A 189 -38.12 25.36 56.91
CA GLY A 189 -39.55 25.37 57.19
C GLY A 189 -40.07 26.76 57.54
N MET A 190 -41.35 26.99 57.28
CA MET A 190 -42.22 27.92 58.00
C MET A 190 -43.67 27.52 57.68
N GLY A 191 -44.42 27.18 58.73
CA GLY A 191 -45.80 26.76 58.64
C GLY A 191 -46.81 27.90 58.67
N ALA A 192 -48.04 27.56 58.28
CA ALA A 192 -49.32 28.10 58.73
C ALA A 192 -50.35 27.07 58.21
N GLY A 193 -51.14 26.39 59.03
CA GLY A 193 -52.01 26.95 60.06
C GLY A 193 -53.36 27.24 59.42
N GLY A 194 -54.25 26.25 59.34
CA GLY A 194 -55.59 26.45 58.81
C GLY A 194 -56.45 25.19 58.88
N SER A 195 -57.31 25.11 59.90
CA SER A 195 -58.77 25.07 59.73
C SER A 195 -59.47 24.57 61.01
N LEU A 196 -60.44 25.40 61.41
CA LEU A 196 -61.78 25.07 61.92
C LEU A 196 -61.91 24.31 63.25
#